data_AF-A0A4Y7R7L4-F1
#
_entry.id   AF-A0A4Y7R7L4-F1
#
_cell.length_a   1.000
_cell.length_b   1.000
_cell.length_c   1.000
_cell.angle_alpha   90.00
_cell.angle_beta   90.00
_cell.angle_gamma   90.00
#
_symmetry.space_group_name_H-M   'P 1'
#
loop_
_entity.id
_entity.type
_entity.pdbx_description
1 polymer ?
#
loop_
_entity_poly.entity_id
_entity_poly.type
_entity_poly.pdbx_seq_one_letter_code
_entity_poly.pdbx_strand_id
1 'polypeptide(L)'
;MNTKKILVGALAGALLFFFVHFAFAAGLADVQTPPADVLKKANDFAARVSGLPYDFFIDTNDKGDSLRYGDLLLPHEGTVNYLAWGPWHSDPNWDGEGATKKDRNNIERARYIGYGYYGEQVSNVFFPPDRFGDWKPFNSNGIVEKPWDDSAVRQAFPQFFGPSHRFDGKTDPDLIKAMQIGLDYCAWGNEFTPPDPSSDLYQNPQKFVHIFLPPSEQTFGMGVMFHRDTDGSLWYRSVPLTDLNRTKFNPDDAISLDPPECTGNPGDSAAFSLKVNWQEIKSLQEIAADYGFDFGFLIQVSHQVNGSPNAAAFTMDGMQSQDAGNGWAQIDYTDLSDASKTSSVSVHVQDVPSEVVAQIVPYVKDKESGYVLLWTDYYLYKQAKAKVAPNNIPKPPEQQITTGSGLHFQAISQRNAVTGQEIDPPREPDTAKWTDTVTATLTPLRVQSVVNVDESVDYGTTVAPPLPPGGGCEPAYTT
;
A
#
# COMPACT_ATOMS: atom_id res chain seq x y z
N MET A 1 3.46 5.31 -74.10
CA MET A 1 3.72 4.52 -72.88
C MET A 1 3.47 5.42 -71.68
N ASN A 2 2.31 5.32 -70.99
CA ASN A 2 2.13 5.82 -69.60
C ASN A 2 0.70 5.63 -69.02
N THR A 3 -0.21 4.96 -69.73
CA THR A 3 -1.58 4.73 -69.21
C THR A 3 -1.82 3.33 -68.64
N LYS A 4 -0.89 2.38 -68.80
CA LYS A 4 -1.05 0.99 -68.29
C LYS A 4 -0.56 0.76 -66.85
N LYS A 5 0.19 1.68 -66.25
CA LYS A 5 0.70 1.51 -64.86
C LYS A 5 -0.25 2.01 -63.77
N ILE A 6 -1.20 2.88 -64.10
CA ILE A 6 -2.14 3.44 -63.12
C ILE A 6 -3.32 2.48 -62.88
N LEU A 7 -3.72 1.70 -63.89
CA LEU A 7 -4.87 0.79 -63.77
C LEU A 7 -4.57 -0.49 -62.96
N VAL A 8 -3.30 -0.93 -62.91
CA VAL A 8 -2.89 -2.10 -62.09
C VAL A 8 -2.71 -1.71 -60.62
N GLY A 9 -2.30 -0.46 -60.33
CA GLY A 9 -2.21 0.06 -58.96
C GLY A 9 -3.58 0.29 -58.31
N ALA A 10 -4.57 0.75 -59.08
CA ALA A 10 -5.93 0.99 -58.56
C ALA A 10 -6.71 -0.32 -58.29
N LEU A 11 -6.51 -1.38 -59.10
CA LEU A 11 -7.15 -2.67 -58.85
C LEU A 11 -6.50 -3.42 -57.68
N ALA A 12 -5.19 -3.29 -57.47
CA ALA A 12 -4.49 -3.85 -56.31
C ALA A 12 -4.83 -3.11 -55.01
N GLY A 13 -5.01 -1.79 -55.06
CA GLY A 13 -5.48 -0.98 -53.93
C GLY A 13 -6.92 -1.29 -53.51
N ALA A 14 -7.81 -1.57 -54.48
CA ALA A 14 -9.19 -1.95 -54.19
C ALA A 14 -9.33 -3.40 -53.67
N LEU A 15 -8.48 -4.34 -54.10
CA LEU A 15 -8.44 -5.68 -53.52
C LEU A 15 -7.82 -5.69 -52.10
N LEU A 16 -6.84 -4.84 -51.82
CA LEU A 16 -6.33 -4.65 -50.45
C LEU A 16 -7.33 -3.93 -49.54
N PHE A 17 -8.16 -3.03 -50.08
CA PHE A 17 -9.24 -2.42 -49.28
C PHE A 17 -10.41 -3.37 -48.99
N PHE A 18 -10.66 -4.36 -49.85
CA PHE A 18 -11.67 -5.39 -49.60
C PHE A 18 -11.19 -6.54 -48.70
N PHE A 19 -9.88 -6.82 -48.61
CA PHE A 19 -9.34 -7.74 -47.60
C PHE A 19 -9.14 -7.09 -46.23
N VAL A 20 -9.01 -5.76 -46.16
CA VAL A 20 -8.93 -5.03 -44.89
C VAL A 20 -10.31 -4.74 -44.29
N HIS A 21 -11.42 -4.94 -45.01
CA HIS A 21 -12.78 -4.77 -44.45
C HIS A 21 -13.49 -6.09 -44.08
N PHE A 22 -12.84 -7.24 -44.23
CA PHE A 22 -13.33 -8.53 -43.71
C PHE A 22 -12.41 -9.18 -42.67
N ALA A 23 -11.39 -8.44 -42.20
CA ALA A 23 -10.53 -8.83 -41.07
C ALA A 23 -10.83 -8.04 -39.78
N PHE A 24 -11.94 -7.30 -39.73
CA PHE A 24 -12.44 -6.63 -38.52
C PHE A 24 -13.56 -7.46 -37.90
N ALA A 25 -13.17 -8.53 -37.24
CA ALA A 25 -13.93 -9.12 -36.16
C ALA A 25 -13.00 -9.11 -34.93
N ALA A 26 -13.52 -8.60 -33.81
CA ALA A 26 -12.98 -8.59 -32.46
C ALA A 26 -11.62 -9.30 -32.25
N GLY A 27 -10.65 -8.58 -31.66
CA GLY A 27 -9.29 -9.03 -31.32
C GLY A 27 -9.10 -10.55 -31.29
N LEU A 28 -8.49 -11.06 -32.36
CA LEU A 28 -7.94 -12.41 -32.40
C LEU A 28 -6.75 -12.46 -31.43
N ALA A 29 -7.02 -12.76 -30.16
CA ALA A 29 -6.06 -13.52 -29.37
C ALA A 29 -5.81 -14.83 -30.14
N ASP A 30 -4.56 -15.21 -30.36
CA ASP A 30 -4.22 -16.50 -30.99
C ASP A 30 -4.85 -17.61 -30.14
N VAL A 31 -5.96 -18.18 -30.64
CA VAL A 31 -6.63 -19.31 -29.99
C VAL A 31 -5.74 -20.51 -30.19
N GLN A 32 -5.01 -20.88 -29.15
CA GLN A 32 -4.13 -22.04 -29.18
C GLN A 32 -4.81 -23.22 -28.49
N THR A 33 -4.48 -24.42 -28.96
CA THR A 33 -4.72 -25.63 -28.18
C THR A 33 -3.96 -25.49 -26.85
N PRO A 34 -4.61 -25.65 -25.69
CA PRO A 34 -3.94 -25.57 -24.41
C PRO A 34 -2.72 -26.52 -24.36
N PRO A 35 -1.54 -26.05 -23.91
CA PRO A 35 -0.42 -26.94 -23.63
C PRO A 35 -0.83 -28.03 -22.62
N ALA A 36 -0.33 -29.25 -22.82
CA ALA A 36 -0.76 -30.40 -22.01
C ALA A 36 -0.40 -30.24 -20.52
N ASP A 37 0.72 -29.57 -20.21
CA ASP A 37 1.14 -29.27 -18.85
C ASP A 37 0.23 -28.20 -18.19
N VAL A 38 -0.15 -27.16 -18.93
CA VAL A 38 -1.14 -26.15 -18.49
C VAL A 38 -2.46 -26.83 -18.15
N LEU A 39 -2.97 -27.67 -19.04
CA LEU A 39 -4.24 -28.37 -18.86
C LEU A 39 -4.20 -29.31 -17.65
N LYS A 40 -3.11 -30.06 -17.50
CA LYS A 40 -2.90 -30.94 -16.35
C LYS A 40 -2.91 -30.16 -15.04
N LYS A 41 -2.16 -29.07 -14.95
CA LYS A 41 -2.10 -28.24 -13.73
C LYS A 41 -3.45 -27.61 -13.39
N ALA A 42 -4.19 -27.16 -14.40
CA ALA A 42 -5.53 -26.63 -14.23
C ALA A 42 -6.51 -27.68 -13.70
N ASN A 43 -6.46 -28.91 -14.23
CA ASN A 43 -7.30 -30.02 -13.75
C ASN A 43 -6.88 -30.52 -12.37
N ASP A 44 -5.58 -30.60 -12.07
CA ASP A 44 -5.08 -30.97 -10.74
C ASP A 44 -5.61 -30.01 -9.67
N PHE A 45 -5.57 -28.69 -9.93
CA PHE A 45 -6.12 -27.69 -9.00
C PHE A 45 -7.65 -27.79 -8.91
N ALA A 46 -8.35 -27.87 -10.05
CA ALA A 46 -9.79 -27.97 -10.06
C ALA A 46 -10.26 -29.19 -9.25
N ALA A 47 -9.65 -30.35 -9.43
CA ALA A 47 -9.93 -31.58 -8.68
C ALA A 47 -9.64 -31.41 -7.18
N ARG A 48 -8.51 -30.81 -6.81
CA ARG A 48 -8.12 -30.54 -5.41
C ARG A 48 -9.17 -29.70 -4.68
N VAL A 49 -9.63 -28.62 -5.29
CA VAL A 49 -10.55 -27.65 -4.66
C VAL A 49 -11.99 -28.17 -4.65
N SER A 50 -12.46 -28.70 -5.77
CA SER A 50 -13.86 -29.10 -5.95
C SER A 50 -14.16 -30.52 -5.46
N GLY A 51 -13.15 -31.38 -5.36
CA GLY A 51 -13.29 -32.82 -5.14
C GLY A 51 -13.85 -33.58 -6.35
N LEU A 52 -13.74 -33.01 -7.56
CA LEU A 52 -14.20 -33.67 -8.78
C LEU A 52 -13.36 -34.92 -9.08
N PRO A 53 -14.00 -36.05 -9.43
CA PRO A 53 -13.29 -37.28 -9.79
C PRO A 53 -12.88 -37.33 -11.27
N TYR A 54 -13.01 -36.22 -11.99
CA TYR A 54 -12.77 -36.09 -13.42
C TYR A 54 -12.16 -34.72 -13.75
N ASP A 55 -11.58 -34.63 -14.94
CA ASP A 55 -11.01 -33.39 -15.47
C ASP A 55 -12.11 -32.36 -15.73
N PHE A 56 -11.96 -31.17 -15.15
CA PHE A 56 -12.90 -30.06 -15.32
C PHE A 56 -12.68 -29.35 -16.67
N PHE A 57 -11.44 -29.08 -17.00
CA PHE A 57 -11.01 -28.54 -18.29
C PHE A 57 -10.84 -29.68 -19.29
N ILE A 58 -11.86 -29.85 -20.13
CA ILE A 58 -11.93 -30.82 -21.23
C ILE A 58 -12.22 -30.10 -22.55
N ASP A 59 -12.03 -30.79 -23.66
CA ASP A 59 -12.11 -30.22 -25.02
C ASP A 59 -13.40 -29.44 -25.32
N THR A 60 -14.54 -29.85 -24.74
CA THR A 60 -15.82 -29.16 -24.90
C THR A 60 -16.58 -29.05 -23.58
N ASN A 61 -17.22 -27.91 -23.34
CA ASN A 61 -18.14 -27.73 -22.21
C ASN A 61 -19.48 -28.47 -22.43
N ASP A 62 -20.39 -28.40 -21.46
CA ASP A 62 -21.72 -29.03 -21.54
C ASP A 62 -22.64 -28.43 -22.63
N LYS A 63 -22.21 -27.34 -23.28
CA LYS A 63 -22.89 -26.69 -24.42
C LYS A 63 -22.26 -27.03 -25.76
N GLY A 64 -21.15 -27.76 -25.78
CA GLY A 64 -20.41 -28.13 -26.99
C GLY A 64 -19.43 -27.06 -27.48
N ASP A 65 -19.21 -25.99 -26.71
CA ASP A 65 -18.21 -24.98 -27.03
C ASP A 65 -16.80 -25.54 -26.79
N SER A 66 -15.87 -25.30 -27.71
CA SER A 66 -14.50 -25.81 -27.58
C SER A 66 -13.68 -25.01 -26.57
N LEU A 67 -12.84 -25.70 -25.79
CA LEU A 67 -11.89 -25.09 -24.86
C LEU A 67 -10.84 -24.29 -25.63
N ARG A 68 -10.51 -23.11 -25.11
CA ARG A 68 -9.51 -22.21 -25.69
C ARG A 68 -8.50 -21.83 -24.62
N TYR A 69 -7.24 -21.82 -25.02
CA TYR A 69 -6.17 -21.13 -24.32
C TYR A 69 -5.95 -19.80 -25.02
N GLY A 70 -6.04 -18.71 -24.28
CA GLY A 70 -5.89 -17.38 -24.83
C GLY A 70 -5.32 -16.40 -23.82
N ASP A 71 -5.01 -15.21 -24.33
CA ASP A 71 -4.30 -14.18 -23.58
C ASP A 71 -5.20 -12.95 -23.38
N LEU A 72 -5.22 -12.43 -22.17
CA LEU A 72 -5.76 -11.12 -21.84
C LEU A 72 -4.62 -10.13 -21.72
N LEU A 73 -4.62 -9.14 -22.60
CA LEU A 73 -3.65 -8.06 -22.54
C LEU A 73 -4.01 -7.11 -21.39
N LEU A 74 -3.17 -7.09 -20.36
CA LEU A 74 -3.27 -6.23 -19.21
C LEU A 74 -2.75 -4.81 -19.54
N PRO A 75 -3.51 -3.76 -19.22
CA PRO A 75 -2.98 -2.41 -19.20
C PRO A 75 -1.78 -2.28 -18.23
N HIS A 76 -0.56 -2.22 -18.75
CA HIS A 76 0.72 -2.03 -18.02
C HIS A 76 1.33 -3.26 -17.32
N GLU A 77 0.74 -4.46 -17.43
CA GLU A 77 1.22 -5.68 -16.74
C GLU A 77 1.49 -6.87 -17.69
N GLY A 78 1.49 -6.66 -19.01
CA GLY A 78 1.75 -7.71 -20.00
C GLY A 78 0.51 -8.53 -20.37
N THR A 79 0.66 -9.82 -20.65
CA THR A 79 -0.45 -10.73 -20.97
C THR A 79 -0.67 -11.75 -19.86
N VAL A 80 -1.93 -12.05 -19.54
CA VAL A 80 -2.30 -13.17 -18.66
C VAL A 80 -3.07 -14.22 -19.42
N ASN A 81 -2.73 -15.49 -19.19
CA ASN A 81 -3.39 -16.58 -19.86
C ASN A 81 -4.70 -16.94 -19.17
N TYR A 82 -5.66 -17.46 -19.92
CA TYR A 82 -6.90 -18.02 -19.39
C TYR A 82 -7.29 -19.28 -20.15
N LEU A 83 -8.13 -20.09 -19.50
CA LEU A 83 -8.84 -21.20 -20.14
C LEU A 83 -10.34 -20.88 -20.10
N ALA A 84 -10.99 -20.79 -21.24
CA ALA A 84 -12.45 -20.65 -21.31
C ALA A 84 -12.97 -21.35 -22.56
N TRP A 85 -14.25 -21.73 -22.54
CA TRP A 85 -14.87 -22.38 -23.69
C TRP A 85 -15.51 -21.35 -24.62
N GLY A 86 -15.44 -21.59 -25.92
CA GLY A 86 -16.12 -20.76 -26.92
C GLY A 86 -15.47 -19.38 -27.13
N PRO A 87 -16.04 -18.57 -28.04
CA PRO A 87 -15.48 -17.28 -28.41
C PRO A 87 -15.76 -16.17 -27.40
N TRP A 88 -14.96 -15.11 -27.48
CA TRP A 88 -15.30 -13.82 -26.91
C TRP A 88 -16.61 -13.33 -27.50
N HIS A 89 -17.43 -12.69 -26.68
CA HIS A 89 -18.73 -12.19 -27.10
C HIS A 89 -19.28 -11.11 -26.17
N SER A 90 -20.34 -10.47 -26.60
CA SER A 90 -21.13 -9.50 -25.87
C SER A 90 -22.51 -10.09 -25.55
N ASP A 91 -23.19 -9.59 -24.51
CA ASP A 91 -24.56 -10.00 -24.21
C ASP A 91 -25.53 -9.21 -25.10
N PRO A 92 -26.23 -9.86 -26.06
CA PRO A 92 -27.16 -9.17 -26.94
C PRO A 92 -28.42 -8.67 -26.21
N ASN A 93 -28.71 -9.14 -25.00
CA ASN A 93 -29.95 -8.84 -24.27
C ASN A 93 -29.87 -7.58 -23.39
N TRP A 94 -28.68 -7.02 -23.15
CA TRP A 94 -28.51 -5.90 -22.22
C TRP A 94 -28.28 -4.54 -22.89
N ASP A 95 -27.73 -4.49 -24.11
CA ASP A 95 -27.37 -3.22 -24.75
C ASP A 95 -27.91 -3.04 -26.19
N GLY A 96 -28.71 -3.97 -26.71
CA GLY A 96 -29.38 -3.84 -28.02
C GLY A 96 -28.44 -3.84 -29.24
N GLU A 97 -27.12 -3.70 -29.04
CA GLU A 97 -26.09 -3.69 -30.08
C GLU A 97 -24.75 -4.30 -29.62
N GLY A 98 -24.74 -5.34 -28.78
CA GLY A 98 -23.59 -6.24 -28.61
C GLY A 98 -22.22 -5.54 -28.50
N ALA A 99 -22.13 -4.42 -27.79
CA ALA A 99 -21.09 -3.45 -28.05
C ALA A 99 -19.77 -3.86 -27.37
N THR A 100 -18.74 -4.10 -28.18
CA THR A 100 -17.37 -3.98 -27.69
C THR A 100 -17.19 -2.55 -27.16
N LYS A 101 -16.57 -2.39 -25.99
CA LYS A 101 -16.22 -1.08 -25.45
C LYS A 101 -14.73 -0.87 -25.57
N LYS A 102 -14.31 0.37 -25.79
CA LYS A 102 -12.89 0.72 -25.73
C LYS A 102 -12.48 0.93 -24.29
N ASP A 103 -11.42 0.24 -23.88
CA ASP A 103 -10.79 0.47 -22.59
C ASP A 103 -10.01 1.80 -22.57
N ARG A 104 -9.41 2.12 -21.42
CA ARG A 104 -8.62 3.34 -21.22
C ARG A 104 -7.42 3.48 -22.18
N ASN A 105 -6.98 2.38 -22.78
CA ASN A 105 -5.92 2.34 -23.78
C ASN A 105 -6.47 2.34 -25.21
N ASN A 106 -7.77 2.63 -25.37
CA ASN A 106 -8.48 2.65 -26.66
C ASN A 106 -8.52 1.28 -27.35
N ILE A 107 -8.41 0.18 -26.59
CA ILE A 107 -8.51 -1.21 -27.08
C ILE A 107 -9.95 -1.68 -26.97
N GLU A 108 -10.52 -2.21 -28.05
CA GLU A 108 -11.85 -2.81 -28.03
C GLU A 108 -11.87 -4.11 -27.21
N ARG A 109 -12.79 -4.18 -26.25
CA ARG A 109 -13.00 -5.30 -25.35
C ARG A 109 -14.42 -5.82 -25.49
N ALA A 110 -14.55 -7.13 -25.67
CA ALA A 110 -15.82 -7.83 -25.47
C ALA A 110 -16.11 -7.93 -23.97
N ARG A 111 -17.40 -7.94 -23.59
CA ARG A 111 -17.81 -8.07 -22.19
C ARG A 111 -17.48 -9.44 -21.61
N TYR A 112 -17.46 -10.48 -22.45
CA TYR A 112 -17.17 -11.85 -22.06
C TYR A 112 -16.06 -12.44 -22.92
N ILE A 113 -15.20 -13.23 -22.28
CA ILE A 113 -14.01 -13.87 -22.88
C ILE A 113 -14.28 -15.33 -23.27
N GLY A 114 -15.51 -15.80 -23.05
CA GLY A 114 -15.95 -17.16 -23.32
C GLY A 114 -17.02 -17.60 -22.33
N TYR A 115 -17.12 -18.90 -22.16
CA TYR A 115 -18.09 -19.59 -21.33
C TYR A 115 -17.39 -20.49 -20.31
N GLY A 116 -18.06 -20.74 -19.19
CA GLY A 116 -17.71 -21.75 -18.19
C GLY A 116 -18.12 -23.15 -18.65
N TYR A 117 -17.88 -24.14 -17.79
CA TYR A 117 -18.16 -25.54 -18.09
C TYR A 117 -19.67 -25.81 -18.31
N TYR A 118 -20.55 -25.08 -17.64
CA TYR A 118 -22.00 -25.25 -17.79
C TYR A 118 -22.63 -24.18 -18.70
N GLY A 119 -21.82 -23.38 -19.38
CA GLY A 119 -22.28 -22.28 -20.23
C GLY A 119 -22.44 -20.94 -19.50
N GLU A 120 -21.88 -20.80 -18.30
CA GLU A 120 -21.83 -19.53 -17.58
C GLU A 120 -21.04 -18.48 -18.38
N GLN A 121 -21.45 -17.23 -18.31
CA GLN A 121 -20.79 -16.11 -18.97
C GLN A 121 -19.47 -15.74 -18.28
N VAL A 122 -18.32 -16.01 -18.90
CA VAL A 122 -17.01 -15.66 -18.31
C VAL A 122 -16.71 -14.21 -18.61
N SER A 123 -16.90 -13.36 -17.61
CA SER A 123 -16.69 -11.92 -17.72
C SER A 123 -15.25 -11.55 -18.06
N ASN A 124 -15.09 -10.50 -18.86
CA ASN A 124 -13.82 -9.84 -19.09
C ASN A 124 -13.60 -8.80 -18.00
N VAL A 125 -12.64 -9.04 -17.10
CA VAL A 125 -12.33 -8.09 -16.01
C VAL A 125 -11.85 -6.72 -16.52
N PHE A 126 -11.31 -6.64 -17.74
CA PHE A 126 -10.86 -5.39 -18.36
C PHE A 126 -11.93 -4.71 -19.21
N PHE A 127 -13.14 -5.27 -19.25
CA PHE A 127 -14.25 -4.55 -19.85
C PHE A 127 -14.53 -3.28 -19.02
N PRO A 128 -14.62 -2.10 -19.66
CA PRO A 128 -14.85 -0.85 -18.94
C PRO A 128 -16.09 -0.95 -18.04
N PRO A 129 -16.00 -0.49 -16.77
CA PRO A 129 -17.13 -0.55 -15.88
C PRO A 129 -18.31 0.23 -16.45
N ASP A 130 -19.52 -0.28 -16.25
CA ASP A 130 -20.74 0.47 -16.57
C ASP A 130 -20.88 1.71 -15.66
N ARG A 131 -20.25 1.68 -14.48
CA ARG A 131 -20.17 2.79 -13.53
C ARG A 131 -18.88 2.73 -12.71
N PHE A 132 -18.12 3.81 -12.70
CA PHE A 132 -16.90 3.95 -11.89
C PHE A 132 -17.23 4.14 -10.40
N GLY A 133 -16.31 3.70 -9.54
CA GLY A 133 -16.44 3.77 -8.09
C GLY A 133 -16.15 5.16 -7.49
N ASP A 134 -15.56 6.08 -8.25
CA ASP A 134 -15.11 7.40 -7.77
C ASP A 134 -14.22 7.31 -6.51
N TRP A 135 -13.37 6.28 -6.43
CA TRP A 135 -12.50 5.94 -5.31
C TRP A 135 -13.20 5.68 -3.97
N LYS A 136 -14.51 5.40 -3.99
CA LYS A 136 -15.25 4.99 -2.79
C LYS A 136 -14.68 3.67 -2.21
N PRO A 137 -14.90 3.38 -0.92
CA PRO A 137 -14.55 2.08 -0.36
C PRO A 137 -15.16 0.93 -1.16
N PHE A 138 -14.39 -0.11 -1.46
CA PHE A 138 -14.85 -1.24 -2.28
C PHE A 138 -16.12 -1.92 -1.71
N ASN A 139 -16.24 -1.97 -0.39
CA ASN A 139 -17.35 -2.55 0.36
C ASN A 139 -18.48 -1.54 0.68
N SER A 140 -18.50 -0.37 0.05
CA SER A 140 -19.52 0.67 0.32
C SER A 140 -20.93 0.28 -0.15
N ASN A 141 -21.04 -0.71 -1.04
CA ASN A 141 -22.31 -1.28 -1.49
C ASN A 141 -22.64 -2.54 -0.68
N GLY A 142 -23.92 -2.87 -0.54
CA GLY A 142 -24.36 -4.04 0.23
C GLY A 142 -23.99 -5.35 -0.47
N ILE A 143 -22.74 -5.81 -0.27
CA ILE A 143 -22.22 -7.05 -0.86
C ILE A 143 -23.07 -8.24 -0.41
N VAL A 144 -23.44 -9.09 -1.35
CA VAL A 144 -24.28 -10.26 -1.08
C VAL A 144 -23.41 -11.43 -0.64
N GLU A 145 -23.67 -11.95 0.56
CA GLU A 145 -23.06 -13.20 1.04
C GLU A 145 -23.78 -14.40 0.41
N LYS A 146 -23.02 -15.43 0.03
CA LYS A 146 -23.48 -16.68 -0.60
C LYS A 146 -24.43 -16.43 -1.78
N PRO A 147 -23.99 -15.69 -2.82
CA PRO A 147 -24.85 -15.34 -3.94
C PRO A 147 -25.45 -16.54 -4.69
N TRP A 148 -24.80 -17.71 -4.65
CA TRP A 148 -25.30 -18.97 -5.21
C TRP A 148 -26.52 -19.55 -4.47
N ASP A 149 -26.81 -19.09 -3.24
CA ASP A 149 -28.00 -19.45 -2.47
C ASP A 149 -29.08 -18.35 -2.51
N ASP A 150 -28.76 -17.16 -3.02
CA ASP A 150 -29.69 -16.03 -3.10
C ASP A 150 -30.56 -16.11 -4.36
N SER A 151 -31.85 -16.42 -4.17
CA SER A 151 -32.81 -16.55 -5.28
C SER A 151 -32.98 -15.29 -6.12
N ALA A 152 -32.87 -14.09 -5.53
CA ALA A 152 -33.01 -12.84 -6.26
C ALA A 152 -31.79 -12.58 -7.15
N VAL A 153 -30.59 -12.89 -6.64
CA VAL A 153 -29.36 -12.84 -7.45
C VAL A 153 -29.43 -13.80 -8.62
N ARG A 154 -29.83 -15.06 -8.38
CA ARG A 154 -29.93 -16.08 -9.44
C ARG A 154 -30.98 -15.76 -10.48
N GLN A 155 -32.09 -15.13 -10.09
CA GLN A 155 -33.11 -14.68 -11.02
C GLN A 155 -32.65 -13.47 -11.85
N ALA A 156 -31.92 -12.53 -11.23
CA ALA A 156 -31.44 -11.33 -11.92
C ALA A 156 -30.26 -11.63 -12.86
N PHE A 157 -29.39 -12.58 -12.50
CA PHE A 157 -28.19 -12.91 -13.24
C PHE A 157 -28.03 -14.40 -13.55
N PRO A 158 -29.02 -15.05 -14.19
CA PRO A 158 -28.98 -16.50 -14.46
C PRO A 158 -27.78 -16.91 -15.31
N GLN A 159 -27.21 -15.99 -16.09
CA GLN A 159 -26.08 -16.22 -16.96
C GLN A 159 -24.77 -16.54 -16.23
N PHE A 160 -24.66 -16.23 -14.93
CA PHE A 160 -23.48 -16.60 -14.14
C PHE A 160 -23.63 -17.92 -13.40
N PHE A 161 -24.80 -18.57 -13.43
CA PHE A 161 -25.07 -19.74 -12.61
C PHE A 161 -25.30 -21.01 -13.43
N GLY A 162 -24.39 -21.98 -13.26
CA GLY A 162 -24.58 -23.36 -13.68
C GLY A 162 -25.38 -24.20 -12.67
N PRO A 163 -25.57 -25.50 -12.94
CA PRO A 163 -26.17 -26.46 -12.00
C PRO A 163 -25.26 -26.78 -10.79
N SER A 164 -24.03 -26.28 -10.75
CA SER A 164 -23.01 -26.61 -9.75
C SER A 164 -22.38 -25.34 -9.20
N HIS A 165 -22.15 -25.31 -7.89
CA HIS A 165 -21.42 -24.27 -7.16
C HIS A 165 -20.21 -24.88 -6.42
N ARG A 166 -19.59 -25.92 -7.00
CA ARG A 166 -18.57 -26.74 -6.31
C ARG A 166 -17.29 -25.99 -5.95
N PHE A 167 -17.02 -24.83 -6.55
CA PHE A 167 -15.88 -24.00 -6.20
C PHE A 167 -16.22 -22.95 -5.14
N ASP A 168 -17.50 -22.73 -4.87
CA ASP A 168 -17.98 -21.72 -3.93
C ASP A 168 -17.78 -22.15 -2.47
N GLY A 169 -17.51 -21.17 -1.59
CA GLY A 169 -17.35 -21.41 -0.16
C GLY A 169 -16.14 -22.27 0.23
N LYS A 170 -15.25 -22.59 -0.72
CA LYS A 170 -14.06 -23.41 -0.49
C LYS A 170 -12.98 -22.61 0.26
N THR A 171 -12.33 -23.28 1.21
CA THR A 171 -11.32 -22.69 2.11
C THR A 171 -9.89 -23.10 1.73
N ASP A 172 -9.67 -23.47 0.47
CA ASP A 172 -8.32 -23.79 -0.04
C ASP A 172 -7.46 -22.51 0.01
N PRO A 173 -6.33 -22.49 0.74
CA PRO A 173 -5.52 -21.27 0.92
C PRO A 173 -5.08 -20.60 -0.37
N ASP A 174 -4.71 -21.37 -1.40
CA ASP A 174 -4.29 -20.81 -2.69
C ASP A 174 -5.48 -20.13 -3.38
N LEU A 175 -6.67 -20.73 -3.30
CA LEU A 175 -7.89 -20.11 -3.83
C LEU A 175 -8.26 -18.83 -3.06
N ILE A 176 -8.17 -18.83 -1.73
CA ILE A 176 -8.41 -17.63 -0.91
C ILE A 176 -7.46 -16.51 -1.34
N LYS A 177 -6.17 -16.82 -1.47
CA LYS A 177 -5.17 -15.84 -1.90
C LYS A 177 -5.43 -15.35 -3.32
N ALA A 178 -5.84 -16.24 -4.22
CA ALA A 178 -6.20 -15.88 -5.59
C ALA A 178 -7.40 -14.91 -5.63
N MET A 179 -8.39 -15.11 -4.77
CA MET A 179 -9.52 -14.19 -4.61
C MET A 179 -9.13 -12.85 -4.00
N GLN A 180 -8.30 -12.82 -2.96
CA GLN A 180 -7.83 -11.58 -2.35
C GLN A 180 -7.12 -10.69 -3.37
N ILE A 181 -6.22 -11.29 -4.15
CA ILE A 181 -5.56 -10.61 -5.27
C ILE A 181 -6.60 -10.20 -6.33
N GLY A 182 -7.57 -11.07 -6.60
CA GLY A 182 -8.71 -10.73 -7.45
C GLY A 182 -9.48 -9.48 -7.03
N LEU A 183 -9.69 -9.30 -5.72
CA LEU A 183 -10.47 -8.20 -5.18
C LEU A 183 -9.76 -6.85 -5.35
N ASP A 184 -8.44 -6.75 -5.17
CA ASP A 184 -7.79 -5.45 -5.40
C ASP A 184 -7.61 -5.15 -6.90
N TYR A 185 -7.44 -6.17 -7.76
CA TYR A 185 -7.58 -5.97 -9.21
C TYR A 185 -8.96 -5.44 -9.59
N CYS A 186 -10.02 -6.04 -9.02
CA CYS A 186 -11.38 -5.57 -9.22
C CYS A 186 -11.55 -4.13 -8.72
N ALA A 187 -11.04 -3.80 -7.54
CA ALA A 187 -11.12 -2.45 -6.98
C ALA A 187 -10.42 -1.43 -7.88
N TRP A 188 -9.19 -1.70 -8.28
CA TRP A 188 -8.41 -0.82 -9.15
C TRP A 188 -9.05 -0.66 -10.52
N GLY A 189 -9.45 -1.75 -11.17
CA GLY A 189 -10.06 -1.72 -12.50
C GLY A 189 -11.40 -0.97 -12.56
N ASN A 190 -12.07 -0.84 -11.42
CA ASN A 190 -13.36 -0.15 -11.29
C ASN A 190 -13.27 1.18 -10.52
N GLU A 191 -12.06 1.69 -10.24
CA GLU A 191 -11.82 2.92 -9.48
C GLU A 191 -12.48 2.94 -8.09
N PHE A 192 -12.28 1.88 -7.31
CA PHE A 192 -12.60 1.84 -5.89
C PHE A 192 -11.30 1.83 -5.08
N THR A 193 -11.38 2.29 -3.83
CA THR A 193 -10.32 2.04 -2.86
C THR A 193 -10.33 0.54 -2.52
N PRO A 194 -9.18 -0.18 -2.53
CA PRO A 194 -9.10 -1.59 -2.19
C PRO A 194 -9.84 -1.95 -0.89
N PRO A 195 -10.40 -3.18 -0.78
CA PRO A 195 -11.01 -3.65 0.46
C PRO A 195 -10.02 -3.58 1.64
N ASP A 196 -10.53 -3.19 2.81
CA ASP A 196 -9.75 -3.20 4.05
C ASP A 196 -9.26 -4.63 4.33
N PRO A 197 -7.95 -4.86 4.51
CA PRO A 197 -7.40 -6.18 4.81
C PRO A 197 -8.01 -6.84 6.04
N SER A 198 -8.52 -6.07 7.01
CA SER A 198 -9.18 -6.58 8.22
C SER A 198 -10.66 -6.93 8.03
N SER A 199 -11.26 -6.57 6.89
CA SER A 199 -12.69 -6.79 6.63
C SER A 199 -13.03 -8.26 6.39
N ASP A 200 -14.28 -8.67 6.70
CA ASP A 200 -14.74 -10.04 6.41
C ASP A 200 -14.70 -10.36 4.91
N LEU A 201 -14.90 -9.35 4.05
CA LEU A 201 -14.77 -9.50 2.60
C LEU A 201 -13.36 -9.94 2.19
N TYR A 202 -12.33 -9.32 2.76
CA TYR A 202 -10.94 -9.64 2.41
C TYR A 202 -10.43 -10.89 3.15
N GLN A 203 -10.85 -11.11 4.39
CA GLN A 203 -10.45 -12.27 5.19
C GLN A 203 -11.19 -13.55 4.78
N ASN A 204 -12.42 -13.42 4.28
CA ASN A 204 -13.27 -14.55 3.88
C ASN A 204 -13.92 -14.34 2.50
N PRO A 205 -13.14 -14.06 1.44
CA PRO A 205 -13.68 -13.75 0.12
C PRO A 205 -14.51 -14.89 -0.49
N GLN A 206 -14.22 -16.14 -0.11
CA GLN A 206 -14.97 -17.33 -0.52
C GLN A 206 -16.45 -17.31 -0.13
N LYS A 207 -16.87 -16.43 0.80
CA LYS A 207 -18.27 -16.24 1.14
C LYS A 207 -19.02 -15.38 0.13
N PHE A 208 -18.32 -14.56 -0.64
CA PHE A 208 -18.90 -13.47 -1.44
C PHE A 208 -18.72 -13.65 -2.95
N VAL A 209 -17.72 -14.44 -3.37
CA VAL A 209 -17.39 -14.65 -4.78
C VAL A 209 -17.99 -15.97 -5.27
N HIS A 210 -18.85 -15.91 -6.28
CA HIS A 210 -19.30 -17.08 -7.04
C HIS A 210 -18.28 -17.43 -8.12
N ILE A 211 -17.74 -18.65 -8.11
CA ILE A 211 -16.66 -19.11 -8.98
C ILE A 211 -17.21 -20.12 -9.99
N PHE A 212 -17.24 -19.71 -11.26
CA PHE A 212 -17.60 -20.56 -12.40
C PHE A 212 -16.39 -20.96 -13.25
N LEU A 213 -15.23 -20.35 -13.00
CA LEU A 213 -13.97 -20.71 -13.65
C LEU A 213 -12.83 -20.72 -12.61
N PRO A 214 -12.32 -21.89 -12.18
CA PRO A 214 -11.23 -21.94 -11.21
C PRO A 214 -9.90 -21.48 -11.86
N PRO A 215 -8.98 -20.87 -11.08
CA PRO A 215 -7.64 -20.56 -11.55
C PRO A 215 -6.77 -21.82 -11.70
N SER A 216 -5.58 -21.66 -12.26
CA SER A 216 -4.50 -22.65 -12.22
C SER A 216 -3.16 -21.98 -11.90
N GLU A 217 -2.08 -22.75 -11.82
CA GLU A 217 -0.73 -22.17 -11.70
C GLU A 217 -0.36 -21.19 -12.82
N GLN A 218 -0.97 -21.30 -14.00
CA GLN A 218 -0.56 -20.55 -15.19
C GLN A 218 -1.71 -19.79 -15.86
N THR A 219 -2.94 -19.95 -15.38
CA THR A 219 -4.14 -19.36 -15.98
C THR A 219 -5.00 -18.71 -14.94
N PHE A 220 -5.54 -17.55 -15.28
CA PHE A 220 -6.51 -16.88 -14.45
C PHE A 220 -7.83 -17.67 -14.43
N GLY A 221 -8.46 -17.68 -13.26
CA GLY A 221 -9.85 -18.03 -13.12
C GLY A 221 -10.73 -16.78 -13.15
N MET A 222 -12.02 -16.99 -12.99
CA MET A 222 -13.02 -15.93 -12.95
C MET A 222 -14.15 -16.29 -11.99
N GLY A 223 -14.51 -15.31 -11.18
CA GLY A 223 -15.74 -15.31 -10.42
C GLY A 223 -16.46 -13.98 -10.53
N VAL A 224 -17.60 -13.89 -9.85
CA VAL A 224 -18.39 -12.66 -9.73
C VAL A 224 -18.81 -12.45 -8.29
N MET A 225 -18.80 -11.19 -7.86
CA MET A 225 -19.40 -10.75 -6.61
C MET A 225 -20.63 -9.91 -6.92
N PHE A 226 -21.65 -9.97 -6.05
CA PHE A 226 -22.89 -9.24 -6.24
C PHE A 226 -23.06 -8.21 -5.14
N HIS A 227 -23.73 -7.10 -5.47
CA HIS A 227 -24.04 -6.06 -4.50
C HIS A 227 -25.41 -5.44 -4.74
N ARG A 228 -25.95 -4.84 -3.69
CA ARG A 228 -27.15 -4.01 -3.73
C ARG A 228 -26.76 -2.54 -3.64
N ASP A 229 -27.29 -1.73 -4.54
CA ASP A 229 -27.22 -0.28 -4.46
C ASP A 229 -28.25 0.28 -3.45
N THR A 230 -28.19 1.58 -3.17
CA THR A 230 -29.05 2.24 -2.18
C THR A 230 -30.55 2.15 -2.50
N ASP A 231 -30.90 1.96 -3.77
CA ASP A 231 -32.27 1.77 -4.26
C ASP A 231 -32.73 0.30 -4.21
N GLY A 232 -31.86 -0.61 -3.77
CA GLY A 232 -32.11 -2.06 -3.74
C GLY A 232 -31.84 -2.77 -5.06
N SER A 233 -31.42 -2.05 -6.11
CA SER A 233 -31.06 -2.65 -7.40
C SER A 233 -29.85 -3.57 -7.24
N LEU A 234 -29.93 -4.74 -7.89
CA LEU A 234 -28.87 -5.75 -7.89
C LEU A 234 -27.89 -5.49 -9.03
N TRP A 235 -26.60 -5.57 -8.70
CA TRP A 235 -25.47 -5.39 -9.61
C TRP A 235 -24.40 -6.45 -9.32
N TYR A 236 -23.46 -6.60 -10.25
CA TYR A 236 -22.34 -7.52 -10.10
C TYR A 236 -21.00 -6.85 -10.46
N ARG A 237 -19.91 -7.42 -9.97
CA ARG A 237 -18.55 -7.09 -10.37
C ARG A 237 -17.79 -8.37 -10.68
N SER A 238 -17.04 -8.35 -11.77
CA SER A 238 -16.12 -9.43 -12.15
C SER A 238 -14.96 -9.46 -11.17
N VAL A 239 -14.65 -10.64 -10.64
CA VAL A 239 -13.51 -10.88 -9.75
C VAL A 239 -12.57 -11.84 -10.45
N PRO A 240 -11.45 -11.38 -11.03
CA PRO A 240 -10.47 -12.29 -11.62
C PRO A 240 -9.86 -13.12 -10.49
N LEU A 241 -9.53 -14.38 -10.76
CA LEU A 241 -8.79 -15.19 -9.81
C LEU A 241 -7.38 -15.33 -10.37
N THR A 242 -6.39 -14.70 -9.72
CA THR A 242 -5.03 -14.70 -10.28
C THR A 242 -4.48 -16.12 -10.42
N ASP A 243 -3.51 -16.30 -11.31
CA ASP A 243 -2.78 -17.55 -11.39
C ASP A 243 -2.03 -17.84 -10.07
N LEU A 244 -1.88 -19.13 -9.73
CA LEU A 244 -1.32 -19.52 -8.44
C LEU A 244 0.18 -19.30 -8.35
N ASN A 245 0.89 -19.10 -9.47
CA ASN A 245 2.28 -18.70 -9.39
C ASN A 245 2.44 -17.27 -8.87
N ARG A 246 1.43 -16.41 -9.07
CA ARG A 246 1.34 -15.10 -8.41
C ARG A 246 0.88 -15.19 -6.95
N THR A 247 0.20 -16.25 -6.52
CA THR A 247 -0.20 -16.44 -5.10
C THR A 247 0.89 -17.00 -4.20
N LYS A 248 1.89 -17.66 -4.81
CA LYS A 248 3.03 -18.31 -4.14
C LYS A 248 4.01 -17.33 -3.46
N PHE A 249 4.04 -16.08 -3.91
CA PHE A 249 4.70 -15.03 -3.15
C PHE A 249 3.86 -14.69 -1.91
N ASN A 250 4.29 -15.08 -0.70
CA ASN A 250 3.66 -14.63 0.54
C ASN A 250 4.15 -13.21 0.87
N PRO A 251 3.33 -12.18 0.66
CA PRO A 251 3.79 -10.81 0.79
C PRO A 251 4.07 -10.43 2.26
N ASP A 252 3.43 -11.08 3.22
CA ASP A 252 3.47 -10.61 4.61
C ASP A 252 4.80 -10.89 5.33
N ASP A 253 5.65 -11.75 4.75
CA ASP A 253 7.01 -12.03 5.23
C ASP A 253 8.10 -11.32 4.43
N ALA A 254 7.72 -10.52 3.42
CA ALA A 254 8.66 -9.97 2.43
C ALA A 254 9.66 -8.97 3.03
N ILE A 255 9.29 -8.28 4.10
CA ILE A 255 10.19 -7.37 4.83
C ILE A 255 9.82 -7.29 6.31
N SER A 256 10.82 -7.25 7.19
CA SER A 256 10.63 -7.12 8.64
C SER A 256 11.78 -6.38 9.31
N LEU A 257 11.47 -5.76 10.46
CA LEU A 257 12.42 -5.10 11.35
C LEU A 257 12.30 -5.73 12.74
N ASP A 258 13.44 -6.16 13.31
CA ASP A 258 13.51 -6.76 14.64
C ASP A 258 14.62 -6.09 15.47
N PRO A 259 14.36 -5.64 16.71
CA PRO A 259 13.08 -5.71 17.42
C PRO A 259 12.02 -4.76 16.85
N PRO A 260 10.71 -4.99 17.10
CA PRO A 260 9.65 -4.08 16.67
C PRO A 260 9.66 -2.74 17.43
N GLU A 261 10.41 -2.64 18.53
CA GLU A 261 10.57 -1.43 19.31
C GLU A 261 11.96 -1.38 19.98
N CYS A 262 12.60 -0.22 19.93
CA CYS A 262 13.78 0.12 20.72
C CYS A 262 13.50 1.33 21.61
N THR A 263 14.06 1.31 22.83
CA THR A 263 14.06 2.44 23.75
C THR A 263 15.49 2.85 24.11
N GLY A 264 15.74 4.14 24.30
CA GLY A 264 17.06 4.66 24.67
C GLY A 264 17.03 6.14 25.03
N ASN A 265 18.14 6.73 25.44
CA ASN A 265 18.23 8.18 25.64
C ASN A 265 18.46 8.87 24.28
N PRO A 266 18.05 10.15 24.12
CA PRO A 266 18.33 10.88 22.88
C PRO A 266 19.82 10.84 22.51
N GLY A 267 20.12 10.47 21.27
CA GLY A 267 21.47 10.23 20.74
C GLY A 267 21.95 8.78 20.82
N ASP A 268 21.34 7.93 21.66
CA ASP A 268 21.66 6.50 21.72
C ASP A 268 21.37 5.85 20.37
N SER A 269 22.17 4.85 20.02
CA SER A 269 21.97 4.06 18.81
C SER A 269 20.87 3.03 19.04
N ALA A 270 19.84 3.06 18.20
CA ALA A 270 18.84 2.00 18.06
C ALA A 270 19.20 1.18 16.82
N ALA A 271 19.37 -0.13 16.98
CA ALA A 271 19.75 -1.05 15.91
C ALA A 271 18.64 -2.07 15.64
N PHE A 272 18.37 -2.30 14.37
CA PHE A 272 17.35 -3.22 13.90
C PHE A 272 17.96 -4.20 12.90
N SER A 273 17.60 -5.46 13.02
CA SER A 273 17.76 -6.47 11.98
C SER A 273 16.71 -6.24 10.90
N LEU A 274 17.15 -5.86 9.70
CA LEU A 274 16.32 -5.76 8.51
C LEU A 274 16.38 -7.10 7.78
N LYS A 275 15.26 -7.82 7.72
CA LYS A 275 15.15 -9.04 6.92
C LYS A 275 14.25 -8.79 5.72
N VAL A 276 14.69 -9.23 4.55
CA VAL A 276 13.95 -9.15 3.30
C VAL A 276 13.83 -10.56 2.72
N ASN A 277 12.64 -10.94 2.27
CA ASN A 277 12.32 -12.25 1.74
C ASN A 277 11.66 -12.10 0.36
N TRP A 278 12.13 -12.87 -0.59
CA TRP A 278 11.54 -12.94 -1.93
C TRP A 278 11.53 -14.39 -2.42
N GLN A 279 11.23 -15.33 -1.53
CA GLN A 279 10.94 -16.70 -1.91
C GLN A 279 9.88 -16.76 -3.01
N GLU A 280 10.06 -17.71 -3.91
CA GLU A 280 9.08 -18.07 -4.95
C GLU A 280 8.83 -17.00 -6.03
N ILE A 281 9.71 -15.99 -6.17
CA ILE A 281 9.63 -14.99 -7.26
C ILE A 281 10.11 -15.47 -8.62
N LYS A 282 10.61 -16.71 -8.73
CA LYS A 282 11.29 -17.19 -9.95
C LYS A 282 10.37 -17.08 -11.18
N SER A 283 9.08 -17.35 -11.00
CA SER A 283 8.05 -17.16 -12.03
C SER A 283 8.00 -15.71 -12.53
N LEU A 284 8.10 -14.72 -11.64
CA LEU A 284 8.11 -13.30 -12.01
C LEU A 284 9.38 -12.91 -12.76
N GLN A 285 10.53 -13.47 -12.37
CA GLN A 285 11.79 -13.26 -13.09
C GLN A 285 11.75 -13.85 -14.50
N GLU A 286 11.18 -15.05 -14.65
CA GLU A 286 10.98 -15.71 -15.94
C GLU A 286 10.04 -14.88 -16.84
N ILE A 287 8.90 -14.42 -16.29
CA ILE A 287 7.97 -13.52 -17.01
C ILE A 287 8.67 -12.24 -17.44
N ALA A 288 9.36 -11.53 -16.55
CA ALA A 288 10.04 -10.28 -16.89
C ALA A 288 11.10 -10.49 -17.99
N ALA A 289 11.83 -11.60 -17.93
CA ALA A 289 12.85 -11.94 -18.91
C ALA A 289 12.26 -12.17 -20.31
N ASP A 290 11.09 -12.79 -20.43
CA ASP A 290 10.41 -13.03 -21.70
C ASP A 290 10.04 -11.73 -22.43
N TYR A 291 9.86 -10.62 -21.69
CA TYR A 291 9.61 -9.29 -22.25
C TYR A 291 10.87 -8.41 -22.36
N GLY A 292 12.07 -8.97 -22.15
CA GLY A 292 13.32 -8.22 -22.26
C GLY A 292 13.66 -7.36 -21.04
N PHE A 293 13.04 -7.63 -19.89
CA PHE A 293 13.34 -6.94 -18.64
C PHE A 293 14.17 -7.79 -17.66
N ASP A 294 14.85 -7.12 -16.74
CA ASP A 294 15.39 -7.71 -15.50
C ASP A 294 14.46 -7.36 -14.33
N PHE A 295 14.04 -8.35 -13.55
CA PHE A 295 13.24 -8.12 -12.35
C PHE A 295 14.12 -7.90 -11.12
N GLY A 296 13.78 -6.91 -10.30
CA GLY A 296 14.53 -6.56 -9.10
C GLY A 296 13.63 -5.96 -8.01
N PHE A 297 14.26 -5.63 -6.88
CA PHE A 297 13.63 -4.90 -5.78
C PHE A 297 14.45 -3.65 -5.42
N LEU A 298 13.76 -2.56 -5.14
CA LEU A 298 14.29 -1.45 -4.35
C LEU A 298 14.00 -1.74 -2.89
N ILE A 299 15.05 -1.90 -2.10
CA ILE A 299 14.95 -1.99 -0.65
C ILE A 299 15.23 -0.59 -0.13
N GLN A 300 14.28 -0.01 0.62
CA GLN A 300 14.37 1.37 1.06
C GLN A 300 14.12 1.48 2.57
N VAL A 301 14.86 2.35 3.26
CA VAL A 301 14.71 2.58 4.70
C VAL A 301 14.72 4.06 5.04
N SER A 302 13.78 4.48 5.89
CA SER A 302 13.60 5.85 6.37
C SER A 302 13.44 5.86 7.89
N HIS A 303 14.04 6.83 8.56
CA HIS A 303 13.76 7.21 9.94
C HIS A 303 12.79 8.39 9.97
N GLN A 304 11.54 8.11 10.32
CA GLN A 304 10.46 9.09 10.38
C GLN A 304 10.40 9.74 11.76
N VAL A 305 10.73 11.03 11.82
CA VAL A 305 10.72 11.83 13.05
C VAL A 305 9.66 12.92 12.90
N ASN A 306 8.65 12.94 13.78
CA ASN A 306 7.49 13.83 13.66
C ASN A 306 6.84 13.81 12.26
N GLY A 307 6.78 12.63 11.63
CA GLY A 307 6.21 12.45 10.28
C GLY A 307 7.11 12.93 9.13
N SER A 308 8.29 13.48 9.42
CA SER A 308 9.27 13.85 8.38
C SER A 308 10.21 12.67 8.09
N PRO A 309 10.33 12.21 6.84
CA PRO A 309 11.22 11.10 6.48
C PRO A 309 12.68 11.57 6.40
N ASN A 310 13.59 10.79 6.97
CA ASN A 310 15.04 11.00 6.88
C ASN A 310 15.70 9.69 6.44
N ALA A 311 16.64 9.77 5.50
CA ALA A 311 17.29 8.57 4.96
C ALA A 311 18.04 7.82 6.06
N ALA A 312 17.73 6.53 6.25
CA ALA A 312 18.38 5.68 7.24
C ALA A 312 19.35 4.73 6.54
N ALA A 313 20.64 5.03 6.60
CA ALA A 313 21.66 4.26 5.90
C ALA A 313 21.73 2.81 6.39
N PHE A 314 21.89 1.87 5.46
CA PHE A 314 22.01 0.44 5.74
C PHE A 314 22.90 -0.24 4.69
N THR A 315 23.30 -1.48 4.98
CA THR A 315 24.19 -2.26 4.09
C THR A 315 23.64 -3.64 3.86
N MET A 316 23.59 -4.12 2.62
CA MET A 316 23.14 -5.48 2.31
C MET A 316 24.10 -6.11 1.33
N ASP A 317 24.62 -7.29 1.67
CA ASP A 317 25.61 -8.02 0.85
C ASP A 317 26.81 -7.17 0.40
N GLY A 318 27.29 -6.31 1.29
CA GLY A 318 28.40 -5.39 1.02
C GLY A 318 28.04 -4.16 0.19
N MET A 319 26.81 -4.06 -0.32
CA MET A 319 26.29 -2.84 -0.96
C MET A 319 25.90 -1.81 0.11
N GLN A 320 26.26 -0.56 -0.14
CA GLN A 320 25.89 0.58 0.70
C GLN A 320 24.63 1.24 0.11
N SER A 321 23.66 1.54 0.96
CA SER A 321 22.48 2.29 0.55
C SER A 321 22.84 3.71 0.10
N GLN A 322 22.12 4.22 -0.90
CA GLN A 322 22.25 5.60 -1.40
C GLN A 322 21.07 6.44 -0.91
N ASP A 323 21.30 7.71 -0.59
CA ASP A 323 20.19 8.65 -0.32
C ASP A 323 19.46 8.98 -1.63
N ALA A 324 18.16 8.69 -1.66
CA ALA A 324 17.29 8.93 -2.81
C ALA A 324 16.81 10.39 -2.92
N GLY A 325 17.19 11.27 -1.97
CA GLY A 325 16.86 12.69 -1.98
C GLY A 325 15.42 13.02 -1.57
N ASN A 326 14.66 12.03 -1.10
CA ASN A 326 13.27 12.14 -0.67
C ASN A 326 13.06 11.63 0.77
N GLY A 327 14.14 11.55 1.56
CA GLY A 327 14.13 11.02 2.92
C GLY A 327 14.24 9.49 3.01
N TRP A 328 14.58 8.80 1.92
CA TRP A 328 14.82 7.36 1.90
C TRP A 328 16.26 7.03 1.53
N ALA A 329 16.87 6.10 2.25
CA ALA A 329 18.05 5.40 1.78
C ALA A 329 17.62 4.18 0.98
N GLN A 330 18.29 3.85 -0.13
CA GLN A 330 17.89 2.76 -1.01
C GLN A 330 19.05 1.89 -1.51
N ILE A 331 18.78 0.60 -1.70
CA ILE A 331 19.61 -0.33 -2.46
C ILE A 331 18.77 -0.91 -3.58
N ASP A 332 19.33 -0.88 -4.79
CA ASP A 332 18.83 -1.60 -5.95
C ASP A 332 19.35 -3.05 -5.90
N TYR A 333 18.43 -4.02 -5.88
CA TYR A 333 18.73 -5.44 -5.70
C TYR A 333 18.19 -6.29 -6.87
N THR A 334 19.08 -6.82 -7.70
CA THR A 334 18.74 -7.71 -8.84
C THR A 334 19.20 -9.15 -8.68
N ASP A 335 20.15 -9.43 -7.78
CA ASP A 335 20.63 -10.79 -7.51
C ASP A 335 19.69 -11.51 -6.53
N LEU A 336 18.63 -12.09 -7.05
CA LEU A 336 17.60 -12.75 -6.25
C LEU A 336 17.81 -14.26 -6.15
N SER A 337 19.07 -14.71 -6.30
CA SER A 337 19.44 -16.14 -6.26
C SER A 337 19.19 -16.79 -4.89
N ASP A 338 19.42 -16.04 -3.82
CA ASP A 338 19.07 -16.45 -2.46
C ASP A 338 17.63 -16.07 -2.14
N ALA A 339 16.93 -16.94 -1.43
CA ALA A 339 15.53 -16.74 -1.03
C ALA A 339 15.29 -15.55 -0.09
N SER A 340 16.29 -15.12 0.68
CA SER A 340 16.15 -14.05 1.68
C SER A 340 17.50 -13.43 2.01
N LYS A 341 17.49 -12.16 2.43
CA LYS A 341 18.66 -11.44 2.92
C LYS A 341 18.40 -10.80 4.27
N THR A 342 19.47 -10.61 5.03
CA THR A 342 19.45 -9.91 6.31
C THR A 342 20.51 -8.81 6.31
N SER A 343 20.17 -7.69 6.92
CA SER A 343 20.98 -6.49 7.06
C SER A 343 20.78 -5.91 8.45
N SER A 344 21.62 -4.96 8.85
CA SER A 344 21.39 -4.13 10.02
C SER A 344 21.14 -2.69 9.58
N VAL A 345 20.10 -2.06 10.13
CA VAL A 345 19.92 -0.61 10.08
C VAL A 345 20.12 -0.04 11.48
N SER A 346 20.77 1.11 11.58
CA SER A 346 20.90 1.82 12.84
C SER A 346 20.49 3.28 12.68
N VAL A 347 19.72 3.77 13.64
CA VAL A 347 19.29 5.17 13.73
C VAL A 347 19.56 5.69 15.13
N HIS A 348 19.53 7.01 15.31
CA HIS A 348 19.65 7.61 16.64
C HIS A 348 18.28 7.82 17.27
N VAL A 349 18.17 7.48 18.56
CA VAL A 349 16.99 7.80 19.36
C VAL A 349 16.84 9.33 19.43
N GLN A 350 15.61 9.79 19.20
CA GLN A 350 15.27 11.22 19.24
C GLN A 350 14.67 11.59 20.60
N ASP A 351 14.53 12.89 20.86
CA ASP A 351 13.83 13.42 22.04
C ASP A 351 12.29 13.27 21.96
N VAL A 352 11.79 12.84 20.80
CA VAL A 352 10.40 12.49 20.53
C VAL A 352 10.27 11.05 20.02
N PRO A 353 9.13 10.38 20.24
CA PRO A 353 8.86 9.10 19.57
C PRO A 353 8.99 9.21 18.05
N SER A 354 9.63 8.21 17.45
CA SER A 354 9.90 8.14 16.02
C SER A 354 9.75 6.70 15.51
N GLU A 355 9.76 6.51 14.19
CA GLU A 355 9.61 5.20 13.56
C GLU A 355 10.70 4.94 12.53
N VAL A 356 11.27 3.75 12.52
CA VAL A 356 12.03 3.24 11.37
C VAL A 356 11.05 2.52 10.46
N VAL A 357 11.05 2.91 9.19
CA VAL A 357 10.17 2.37 8.17
C VAL A 357 11.05 1.78 7.07
N ALA A 358 10.89 0.48 6.82
CA ALA A 358 11.56 -0.22 5.74
C ALA A 358 10.53 -0.68 4.71
N GLN A 359 10.84 -0.59 3.42
CA GLN A 359 9.99 -1.08 2.35
C GLN A 359 10.77 -1.85 1.28
N ILE A 360 10.09 -2.81 0.67
CA ILE A 360 10.55 -3.55 -0.50
C ILE A 360 9.61 -3.17 -1.65
N VAL A 361 10.17 -2.68 -2.76
CA VAL A 361 9.43 -2.21 -3.93
C VAL A 361 9.89 -3.01 -5.14
N PRO A 362 9.06 -3.87 -5.74
CA PRO A 362 9.43 -4.56 -6.98
C PRO A 362 9.61 -3.56 -8.12
N TYR A 363 10.48 -3.88 -9.05
CA TYR A 363 10.65 -3.12 -10.27
C TYR A 363 11.11 -4.02 -11.42
N VAL A 364 10.94 -3.55 -12.64
CA VAL A 364 11.56 -4.12 -13.84
C VAL A 364 12.50 -3.12 -14.48
N LYS A 365 13.66 -3.59 -14.95
CA LYS A 365 14.65 -2.82 -15.68
C LYS A 365 14.66 -3.24 -17.13
N ASP A 366 14.48 -2.30 -18.02
CA ASP A 366 14.67 -2.56 -19.44
C ASP A 366 16.16 -2.83 -19.73
N LYS A 367 16.47 -3.96 -20.38
CA LYS A 367 17.85 -4.39 -20.62
C LYS A 367 18.61 -3.47 -21.58
N GLU A 368 17.92 -2.80 -22.49
CA GLU A 368 18.54 -1.98 -23.54
C GLU A 368 18.75 -0.54 -23.09
N SER A 369 17.72 0.06 -22.48
CA SER A 369 17.71 1.46 -22.06
C SER A 369 18.14 1.67 -20.60
N GLY A 370 18.13 0.60 -19.79
CA GLY A 370 18.37 0.67 -18.35
C GLY A 370 17.24 1.39 -17.58
N TYR A 371 16.12 1.68 -18.25
CA TYR A 371 14.99 2.38 -17.66
C TYR A 371 14.32 1.50 -16.60
N VAL A 372 14.05 2.10 -15.44
CA VAL A 372 13.44 1.41 -14.29
C VAL A 372 11.96 1.75 -14.25
N LEU A 373 11.12 0.73 -14.41
CA LEU A 373 9.68 0.81 -14.18
C LEU A 373 9.41 0.23 -12.81
N LEU A 374 8.93 1.05 -11.88
CA LEU A 374 8.39 0.55 -10.63
C LEU A 374 7.19 -0.32 -10.96
N TRP A 375 7.28 -1.60 -10.61
CA TRP A 375 6.19 -2.52 -10.83
C TRP A 375 5.21 -2.31 -9.69
N THR A 376 4.32 -1.33 -9.82
CA THR A 376 3.43 -0.90 -8.73
C THR A 376 2.34 -1.91 -8.38
N ASP A 377 2.51 -3.18 -8.75
CA ASP A 377 1.63 -4.27 -8.33
C ASP A 377 1.64 -4.29 -6.81
N TYR A 378 0.51 -3.87 -6.25
CA TYR A 378 0.31 -3.59 -4.83
C TYR A 378 0.65 -4.79 -3.93
N TYR A 379 0.66 -6.00 -4.50
CA TYR A 379 0.93 -7.26 -3.81
C TYR A 379 2.38 -7.51 -3.45
N LEU A 380 3.31 -6.98 -4.25
CA LEU A 380 4.74 -7.21 -4.06
C LEU A 380 5.38 -6.06 -3.26
N TYR A 381 4.71 -4.90 -3.22
CA TYR A 381 5.10 -3.80 -2.35
C TYR A 381 4.77 -4.11 -0.89
N LYS A 382 5.79 -4.04 -0.02
CA LYS A 382 5.59 -4.23 1.42
C LYS A 382 6.40 -3.28 2.26
N GLN A 383 5.88 -3.05 3.46
CA GLN A 383 6.46 -2.15 4.44
C GLN A 383 6.46 -2.79 5.83
N ALA A 384 7.58 -2.64 6.53
CA ALA A 384 7.73 -2.94 7.94
C ALA A 384 8.00 -1.65 8.72
N LYS A 385 7.51 -1.59 9.95
CA LYS A 385 7.72 -0.46 10.85
C LYS A 385 8.22 -0.94 12.20
N ALA A 386 9.20 -0.23 12.75
CA ALA A 386 9.67 -0.42 14.12
C ALA A 386 9.70 0.92 14.86
N LYS A 387 9.32 0.90 16.14
CA LYS A 387 9.27 2.10 16.97
C LYS A 387 10.63 2.41 17.59
N VAL A 388 10.94 3.69 17.69
CA VAL A 388 12.10 4.21 18.43
C VAL A 388 11.57 5.25 19.41
N ALA A 389 11.58 4.93 20.69
CA ALA A 389 11.07 5.81 21.73
C ALA A 389 12.20 6.27 22.67
N PRO A 390 12.24 7.55 23.09
CA PRO A 390 13.08 7.93 24.20
C PRO A 390 12.64 7.17 25.45
N ASN A 391 13.60 6.75 26.29
CA ASN A 391 13.33 6.32 27.65
C ASN A 391 12.44 7.36 28.31
N ASN A 392 11.45 6.93 29.10
CA ASN A 392 10.61 7.83 29.91
C ASN A 392 11.53 8.82 30.63
N ILE A 393 11.69 10.02 30.07
CA ILE A 393 12.37 11.12 30.76
C ILE A 393 11.43 11.39 31.91
N PRO A 394 11.80 11.11 33.17
CA PRO A 394 10.97 11.51 34.29
C PRO A 394 10.75 12.99 34.09
N LYS A 395 9.47 13.42 33.97
CA LYS A 395 9.13 14.85 34.01
C LYS A 395 9.94 15.40 35.18
N PRO A 396 10.87 16.36 34.97
CA PRO A 396 11.66 16.89 36.07
C PRO A 396 10.66 17.26 37.18
N PRO A 397 10.91 16.86 38.43
CA PRO A 397 9.99 17.21 39.52
C PRO A 397 9.73 18.71 39.42
N GLU A 398 8.46 19.11 39.43
CA GLU A 398 8.08 20.52 39.43
C GLU A 398 8.85 21.20 40.56
N GLN A 399 9.91 21.93 40.19
CA GLN A 399 10.68 22.68 41.16
C GLN A 399 9.81 23.87 41.54
N GLN A 400 9.24 23.84 42.74
CA GLN A 400 8.75 25.06 43.35
C GLN A 400 9.96 25.95 43.67
N ILE A 401 10.30 26.83 42.73
CA ILE A 401 11.27 27.88 43.00
C ILE A 401 10.59 28.84 43.98
N THR A 402 10.93 28.72 45.27
CA THR A 402 10.54 29.72 46.27
C THR A 402 11.53 30.87 46.15
N THR A 403 11.19 31.88 45.37
CA THR A 403 11.96 33.12 45.32
C THR A 403 11.77 33.88 46.64
N GLY A 404 12.85 34.08 47.39
CA GLY A 404 12.85 35.06 48.48
C GLY A 404 12.63 36.48 47.94
N SER A 405 12.30 37.43 48.82
CA SER A 405 11.88 38.83 48.56
C SER A 405 12.85 39.74 47.78
N GLY A 406 13.84 39.20 47.06
CA GLY A 406 14.79 39.97 46.24
C GLY A 406 15.34 39.25 45.00
N LEU A 407 14.87 38.03 44.69
CA LEU A 407 15.33 37.26 43.53
C LEU A 407 14.16 37.02 42.58
N HIS A 408 14.17 37.66 41.41
CA HIS A 408 13.17 37.42 40.37
C HIS A 408 13.82 36.76 39.17
N PHE A 409 13.28 35.61 38.76
CA PHE A 409 13.65 34.95 37.51
C PHE A 409 12.68 35.43 36.43
N GLN A 410 13.18 36.05 35.37
CA GLN A 410 12.36 36.37 34.21
C GLN A 410 12.91 35.57 33.03
N ALA A 411 12.10 34.67 32.49
CA ALA A 411 12.41 34.02 31.23
C ALA A 411 12.31 35.08 30.13
N ILE A 412 13.44 35.51 29.60
CA ILE A 412 13.49 36.41 28.45
C ILE A 412 13.53 35.50 27.22
N SER A 413 12.36 35.13 26.70
CA SER A 413 12.27 34.38 25.44
C SER A 413 12.91 35.19 24.34
N GLN A 414 13.88 34.63 23.61
CA GLN A 414 14.22 35.16 22.28
C GLN A 414 14.54 34.03 21.30
N ARG A 415 13.57 33.81 20.39
CA ARG A 415 13.57 33.00 19.17
C ARG A 415 12.99 31.59 19.26
N ASN A 416 12.05 31.31 18.36
CA ASN A 416 11.57 29.98 18.03
C ASN A 416 12.76 29.12 17.53
N ALA A 417 13.02 27.97 18.16
CA ALA A 417 14.16 27.11 17.84
C ALA A 417 14.11 26.51 16.43
N VAL A 418 12.93 26.48 15.80
CA VAL A 418 12.69 25.97 14.44
C VAL A 418 12.82 27.09 13.40
N THR A 419 12.37 28.31 13.69
CA THR A 419 12.29 29.40 12.69
C THR A 419 13.27 30.55 12.92
N GLY A 420 13.90 30.63 14.09
CA GLY A 420 14.82 31.70 14.48
C GLY A 420 14.16 33.08 14.66
N GLN A 421 12.82 33.17 14.62
CA GLN A 421 12.04 34.40 14.77
C GLN A 421 11.54 34.60 16.20
N GLU A 422 11.40 35.86 16.62
CA GLU A 422 10.80 36.21 17.91
C GLU A 422 9.34 35.74 18.00
N ILE A 423 8.92 35.31 19.18
CA ILE A 423 7.55 34.86 19.43
C ILE A 423 6.73 36.08 19.89
N ASP A 424 5.74 36.48 19.09
CA ASP A 424 4.80 37.56 19.38
C ASP A 424 3.37 37.00 19.52
N PRO A 425 2.69 37.16 20.68
CA PRO A 425 3.16 37.85 21.89
C PRO A 425 4.17 37.04 22.72
N PRO A 426 5.01 37.71 23.52
CA PRO A 426 5.92 37.04 24.45
C PRO A 426 5.17 36.20 25.51
N ARG A 427 5.83 35.19 26.06
CA ARG A 427 5.27 34.33 27.11
C ARG A 427 4.97 35.14 28.39
N GLU A 428 3.92 34.73 29.10
CA GLU A 428 3.59 35.25 30.43
C GLU A 428 4.73 35.00 31.44
N PRO A 429 4.96 35.89 32.42
CA PRO A 429 5.95 35.69 33.50
C PRO A 429 5.79 34.31 34.18
N ASP A 430 6.91 33.72 34.61
CA ASP A 430 6.98 32.42 35.29
C ASP A 430 6.49 31.18 34.48
N THR A 431 6.27 31.30 33.16
CA THR A 431 5.82 30.19 32.28
C THR A 431 6.90 29.62 31.35
N ALA A 432 8.16 29.68 31.79
CA ALA A 432 9.32 29.23 31.00
C ALA A 432 9.23 27.74 30.62
N LYS A 433 9.67 27.41 29.39
CA LYS A 433 9.93 26.02 28.95
C LYS A 433 11.40 25.68 29.07
N TRP A 434 11.71 24.39 29.08
CA TRP A 434 13.08 23.87 29.18
C TRP A 434 14.01 24.30 28.03
N THR A 435 13.43 24.73 26.91
CA THR A 435 14.13 25.27 25.73
C THR A 435 14.45 26.77 25.84
N ASP A 436 14.01 27.44 26.90
CA ASP A 436 14.11 28.90 27.01
C ASP A 436 15.42 29.31 27.72
N THR A 437 16.06 30.39 27.25
CA THR A 437 17.15 31.06 27.97
C THR A 437 16.56 31.91 29.10
N VAL A 438 16.93 31.61 30.35
CA VAL A 438 16.44 32.35 31.53
C VAL A 438 17.46 33.39 31.96
N THR A 439 17.03 34.64 32.17
CA THR A 439 17.87 35.69 32.77
C THR A 439 17.41 35.90 34.22
N ALA A 440 18.31 35.69 35.18
CA ALA A 440 18.05 35.98 36.58
C ALA A 440 18.48 37.41 36.90
N THR A 441 17.57 38.22 37.46
CA THR A 441 17.91 39.56 37.95
C THR A 441 17.93 39.53 39.47
N LEU A 442 19.13 39.66 40.04
CA LEU A 442 19.29 39.87 41.47
C LEU A 442 19.18 41.37 41.74
N THR A 443 18.15 41.78 42.47
CA THR A 443 18.12 43.14 43.04
C THR A 443 18.80 43.05 44.40
N PRO A 444 20.02 43.59 44.57
CA PRO A 444 20.70 43.53 45.86
C PRO A 444 19.84 44.23 46.91
N LEU A 445 19.62 43.56 48.05
CA LEU A 445 18.96 44.15 49.21
C LEU A 445 19.64 45.46 49.56
N ARG A 446 18.86 46.47 49.95
CA ARG A 446 19.38 47.79 50.31
C ARG A 446 20.36 47.60 51.48
N VAL A 447 21.63 47.97 51.29
CA VAL A 447 22.61 47.95 52.38
C VAL A 447 22.57 49.30 53.07
N GLN A 448 22.16 49.31 54.33
CA GLN A 448 22.18 50.49 55.18
C GLN A 448 23.31 50.33 56.20
N SER A 449 24.37 51.12 56.03
CA SER A 449 25.58 51.00 56.85
C SER A 449 25.45 51.65 58.24
N VAL A 450 24.42 52.45 58.48
CA VAL A 450 24.15 53.13 59.76
C VAL A 450 22.65 53.13 60.04
N VAL A 451 22.26 52.75 61.25
CA VAL A 451 20.88 52.79 61.74
C VAL A 451 20.82 53.72 62.94
N ASN A 452 19.99 54.77 62.84
CA ASN A 452 19.77 55.69 63.96
C ASN A 452 18.71 55.12 64.92
N VAL A 453 18.74 55.56 66.18
CA VAL A 453 17.82 55.08 67.24
C VAL A 453 16.35 55.28 66.87
N ASP A 454 16.03 56.33 66.12
CA ASP A 454 14.66 56.69 65.76
C ASP A 454 14.24 56.17 64.37
N GLU A 455 15.08 55.36 63.71
CA GLU A 455 14.88 54.93 62.34
C GLU A 455 14.25 53.52 62.28
N SER A 456 13.10 53.38 61.61
CA SER A 456 12.50 52.06 61.40
C SER A 456 13.19 51.35 60.23
N VAL A 457 13.93 50.27 60.51
CA VAL A 457 14.55 49.43 59.48
C VAL A 457 13.68 48.20 59.22
N ASP A 458 13.30 48.00 57.96
CA ASP A 458 12.69 46.76 57.51
C ASP A 458 13.76 45.72 57.18
N TYR A 459 14.08 44.88 58.17
CA TYR A 459 15.06 43.79 58.03
C TYR A 459 14.61 42.66 57.08
N GLY A 460 13.37 42.69 56.58
CA GLY A 460 12.92 41.78 55.52
C GLY A 460 13.40 42.17 54.12
N THR A 461 13.81 43.42 53.93
CA THR A 461 14.20 43.99 52.62
C THR A 461 15.54 44.76 52.65
N THR A 462 16.11 44.99 53.84
CA THR A 462 17.31 45.80 54.07
C THR A 462 18.32 45.06 54.95
N VAL A 463 19.59 45.03 54.54
CA VAL A 463 20.70 44.55 55.37
C VAL A 463 21.27 45.76 56.12
N ALA A 464 21.12 45.77 57.45
CA ALA A 464 21.61 46.87 58.30
C ALA A 464 22.16 46.34 59.65
N PRO A 465 23.01 47.11 60.35
CA PRO A 465 23.36 46.84 61.76
C PRO A 465 22.10 46.76 62.66
N PRO A 466 22.16 46.06 63.81
CA PRO A 466 21.09 46.09 64.79
C PRO A 466 20.86 47.51 65.34
N LEU A 467 19.62 47.85 65.66
CA LEU A 467 19.26 49.11 66.31
C LEU A 467 20.13 49.33 67.57
N PRO A 468 20.66 50.55 67.78
CA PRO A 468 21.38 50.85 69.01
C PRO A 468 20.46 50.62 70.22
N PRO A 469 20.94 50.03 71.33
CA PRO A 469 20.11 49.78 72.50
C PRO A 469 19.48 51.09 72.99
N GLY A 470 18.14 51.12 73.07
CA GLY A 470 17.32 52.27 73.43
C GLY A 470 17.39 52.63 74.92
N GLY A 471 18.59 52.93 75.41
CA GLY A 471 18.85 53.42 76.76
C GLY A 471 20.07 54.32 76.72
N GLY A 472 19.85 55.63 76.81
CA GLY A 472 20.92 56.63 76.74
C GLY A 472 22.04 56.35 77.73
N CYS A 473 23.28 56.44 77.26
CA CYS A 473 24.41 56.71 78.13
C CYS A 473 24.25 58.15 78.65
N GLU A 474 23.46 58.35 79.70
CA GLU A 474 23.58 59.59 80.48
C GLU A 474 24.99 59.61 81.11
N PRO A 475 25.79 60.67 80.89
CA PRO A 475 27.07 60.80 81.56
C PRO A 475 26.81 61.15 83.03
N ALA A 476 27.27 60.29 83.95
CA ALA A 476 27.30 60.61 85.36
C ALA A 476 28.36 61.71 85.61
N TYR A 477 27.94 62.98 85.50
CA TYR A 477 28.64 64.11 86.10
C TYR A 477 27.88 64.55 87.35
N THR A 478 28.44 64.25 88.52
CA THR A 478 28.26 65.07 89.72
C THR A 478 29.60 65.18 90.44
N THR A 479 29.99 66.44 90.65
CA THR A 479 31.04 66.95 91.54
C THR A 479 30.94 66.46 92.97
#